data_AF-A0A7C2UFD2-F1
#
_entry.id   AF-A0A7C2UFD2-F1
#
_cell.length_a   1.000
_cell.length_b   1.000
_cell.length_c   1.000
_cell.angle_alpha   90.00
_cell.angle_beta   90.00
_cell.angle_gamma   90.00
#
_symmetry.space_group_name_H-M   'P 1'
#
loop_
_entity.id
_entity.type
_entity.pdbx_description
1 polymer ?
#
loop_
_entity_poly.entity_id
_entity_poly.type
_entity_poly.pdbx_seq_one_letter_code
_entity_poly.pdbx_strand_id
1 'polypeptide(L)'
;MKRVASALLTCGLVLCANIVLAQSADSIISRHMKAIGGKKALETISSVRMTGRVTRSAANDQAGQFLWQAKTPGATYLELRWEDAHLIEACNGRSAWKDVGSGPQTLSGREQARARTAAHYRNDRFLTYRKEKTRVQLLGRENVAGRPAFAVEMTTRSGQKRKLFFDAENYLLLKEAEEREGGREEIVFSDYRAVDGVKEPFRIQIRHGAESFDLVVQQVTHNAGVDDRAFDFPARAERPLPDLAALLRAVVDNQEQIRKVREDYTYTATESEFEIDDKGRIKQKSEEVYEVYFFYGGQVKKLVQKDGRPLSENEKRKEEARVEKLIREREKHHREAEARRQRMQQKAPSPKAAPAAKQSEPPAKRAQAKDSGDDNFSIEDFLRISRVTNPRRERFRGKDVIVFEFEPDPAYKPKNRIESWVQKMAGMFWVEEEAKQIVRLEARLLDTIRLLGGFAASVGKGTEVVFEQELVNNEVWLPRYMEGHVSARLLLVKGFKVHRIERYSDYKKFNVETRMEVKPPAETKPPDT
;
A
#
# COMPACT_ATOMS: atom_id res chain seq x y z
N MET A 1 -5.94 20.29 -66.00
CA MET A 1 -4.83 20.82 -66.82
C MET A 1 -4.33 22.12 -66.21
N LYS A 2 -3.00 22.30 -66.22
CA LYS A 2 -2.19 23.50 -65.94
C LYS A 2 -1.78 23.77 -64.48
N ARG A 3 -0.46 23.89 -64.35
CA ARG A 3 0.44 24.11 -63.21
C ARG A 3 0.72 25.63 -63.04
N VAL A 4 1.60 25.92 -62.07
CA VAL A 4 2.47 27.11 -61.86
C VAL A 4 1.87 28.09 -60.83
N ALA A 5 2.34 28.21 -59.58
CA ALA A 5 3.66 28.46 -58.97
C ALA A 5 4.05 29.95 -58.84
N SER A 6 4.19 30.36 -57.57
CA SER A 6 5.15 31.32 -56.99
C SER A 6 5.08 32.82 -57.31
N ALA A 7 4.91 33.63 -56.24
CA ALA A 7 5.79 34.77 -55.95
C ALA A 7 5.81 35.09 -54.45
N LEU A 8 7.01 35.03 -53.87
CA LEU A 8 7.37 35.41 -52.50
C LEU A 8 7.14 36.90 -52.24
N LEU A 9 6.76 37.24 -51.00
CA LEU A 9 7.17 38.48 -50.35
C LEU A 9 7.59 38.17 -48.90
N THR A 10 8.90 38.04 -48.69
CA THR A 10 9.54 37.96 -47.39
C THR A 10 9.62 39.34 -46.76
N CYS A 11 8.91 39.55 -45.65
CA CYS A 11 9.15 40.67 -44.74
C CYS A 11 9.50 40.09 -43.37
N GLY A 12 10.79 40.22 -43.00
CA GLY A 12 11.33 39.71 -41.75
C GLY A 12 10.90 40.58 -40.57
N LEU A 13 10.12 40.00 -39.65
CA LEU A 13 10.06 40.44 -38.27
C LEU A 13 11.03 39.59 -37.45
N VAL A 14 12.15 40.18 -37.06
CA VAL A 14 13.01 39.65 -36.00
C VAL A 14 12.27 39.84 -34.68
N LEU A 15 11.49 38.83 -34.28
CA LEU A 15 11.02 38.72 -32.91
C LEU A 15 12.20 38.26 -32.05
N CYS A 16 12.84 39.17 -31.33
CA CYS A 16 13.68 38.81 -30.20
C CYS A 16 12.80 38.21 -29.11
N ALA A 17 12.46 36.93 -29.25
CA ALA A 17 11.91 36.15 -28.15
C ALA A 17 13.02 36.01 -27.10
N ASN A 18 12.90 36.78 -26.01
CA ASN A 18 13.54 36.44 -24.76
C ASN A 18 12.96 35.09 -24.31
N ILE A 19 13.55 33.99 -24.78
CA ILE A 19 13.33 32.67 -24.21
C ILE A 19 14.02 32.72 -22.85
N VAL A 20 13.32 33.23 -21.83
CA VAL A 20 13.55 32.78 -20.48
C VAL A 20 13.30 31.28 -20.54
N LEU A 21 14.38 30.48 -20.55
CA LEU A 21 14.28 29.04 -20.31
C LEU A 21 13.66 28.90 -18.93
N ALA A 22 12.33 28.79 -18.87
CA ALA A 22 11.63 28.38 -17.66
C ALA A 22 12.23 27.02 -17.29
N GLN A 23 13.09 27.00 -16.26
CA GLN A 23 13.73 25.78 -15.81
C GLN A 23 12.60 24.81 -15.40
N SER A 24 12.59 23.62 -15.96
CA SER A 24 11.67 22.58 -15.50
C SER A 24 12.20 21.94 -14.21
N ALA A 25 11.30 21.40 -13.37
CA ALA A 25 11.70 20.61 -12.20
C ALA A 25 12.68 19.48 -12.57
N ASP A 26 12.47 18.88 -13.72
CA ASP A 26 13.32 17.88 -14.34
C ASP A 26 14.76 18.37 -14.64
N SER A 27 14.91 19.59 -15.16
CA SER A 27 16.22 20.23 -15.34
C SER A 27 16.90 20.49 -14.00
N ILE A 28 16.15 20.94 -12.99
CA ILE A 28 16.69 21.19 -11.64
C ILE A 28 17.23 19.91 -11.03
N ILE A 29 16.47 18.81 -11.05
CA ILE A 29 16.90 17.51 -10.53
C ILE A 29 18.11 16.97 -11.31
N SER A 30 18.13 17.11 -12.64
CA SER A 30 19.27 16.69 -13.47
C SER A 30 20.54 17.47 -13.14
N ARG A 31 20.42 18.78 -12.90
CA ARG A 31 21.54 19.64 -12.48
C ARG A 31 21.98 19.32 -11.06
N HIS A 32 21.06 19.00 -10.15
CA HIS A 32 21.38 18.49 -8.83
C HIS A 32 22.23 17.21 -8.91
N MET A 33 21.77 16.19 -9.65
CA MET A 33 22.53 14.95 -9.84
C MET A 33 23.93 15.22 -10.39
N LYS A 34 24.08 16.17 -11.33
CA LYS A 34 25.40 16.60 -11.84
C LYS A 34 26.23 17.30 -10.75
N ALA A 35 25.63 18.19 -9.97
CA ALA A 35 26.30 18.98 -8.94
C ALA A 35 26.86 18.12 -7.79
N ILE A 36 26.19 17.01 -7.46
CA ILE A 36 26.61 16.10 -6.40
C ILE A 36 27.57 14.99 -6.86
N GLY A 37 27.96 14.91 -8.14
CA GLY A 37 28.94 13.91 -8.61
C GLY A 37 28.64 13.31 -9.99
N GLY A 38 27.41 13.47 -10.47
CA GLY A 38 26.98 12.96 -11.77
C GLY A 38 26.59 11.48 -11.76
N LYS A 39 25.75 11.10 -12.72
CA LYS A 39 25.09 9.78 -12.79
C LYS A 39 26.05 8.60 -12.57
N LYS A 40 27.21 8.60 -13.23
CA LYS A 40 28.19 7.50 -13.14
C LYS A 40 28.70 7.28 -11.72
N ALA A 41 29.02 8.34 -10.97
CA ALA A 41 29.47 8.22 -9.59
C ALA A 41 28.32 7.74 -8.69
N LEU A 42 27.13 8.33 -8.85
CA LEU A 42 25.96 7.96 -8.06
C LEU A 42 25.55 6.48 -8.23
N GLU A 43 25.64 5.93 -9.44
CA GLU A 43 25.34 4.52 -9.73
C GLU A 43 26.32 3.53 -9.06
N THR A 44 27.50 3.98 -8.63
CA THR A 44 28.47 3.14 -7.90
C THR A 44 28.22 3.06 -6.40
N ILE A 45 27.31 3.88 -5.86
CA ILE A 45 27.01 3.92 -4.43
C ILE A 45 25.84 2.97 -4.14
N SER A 46 26.14 1.85 -3.51
CA SER A 46 25.16 0.83 -3.11
C SER A 46 24.81 0.87 -1.63
N SER A 47 25.72 1.41 -0.80
CA SER A 47 25.50 1.68 0.62
C SER A 47 26.22 2.94 1.06
N VAL A 48 25.70 3.58 2.11
CA VAL A 48 26.34 4.71 2.79
C VAL A 48 26.21 4.52 4.30
N ARG A 49 27.28 4.84 5.03
CA ARG A 49 27.28 4.96 6.48
C ARG A 49 27.79 6.34 6.86
N MET A 50 27.07 7.04 7.72
CA MET A 50 27.46 8.31 8.31
C MET A 50 27.44 8.22 9.83
N THR A 51 28.47 8.73 10.48
CA THR A 51 28.55 8.83 11.94
C THR A 51 28.91 10.24 12.35
N GLY A 52 28.49 10.65 13.54
CA GLY A 52 28.88 11.94 14.09
C GLY A 52 28.16 12.28 15.38
N ARG A 53 28.08 13.59 15.65
CA ARG A 53 27.45 14.13 16.85
C ARG A 53 26.06 14.65 16.54
N VAL A 54 25.14 14.53 17.50
CA VAL A 54 23.82 15.17 17.45
C VAL A 54 23.65 16.09 18.64
N THR A 55 23.10 17.29 18.42
CA THR A 55 22.62 18.17 19.47
C THR A 55 21.10 18.27 19.36
N ARG A 56 20.38 17.87 20.41
CA ARG A 56 18.93 18.06 20.53
C ARG A 56 18.68 19.39 21.21
N SER A 57 18.06 20.32 20.49
CA SER A 57 17.63 21.59 21.07
C SER A 57 16.30 21.41 21.78
N ALA A 58 16.36 21.57 23.10
CA ALA A 58 15.25 21.58 24.06
C ALA A 58 15.50 22.73 25.07
N ALA A 59 14.89 22.69 26.26
CA ALA A 59 15.15 23.70 27.31
C ALA A 59 16.63 23.77 27.72
N ASN A 60 17.33 22.64 27.69
CA ASN A 60 18.78 22.53 27.77
C ASN A 60 19.25 21.72 26.54
N ASP A 61 20.19 22.24 25.76
CA ASP A 61 20.76 21.49 24.63
C ASP A 61 21.38 20.18 25.12
N GLN A 62 21.04 19.05 24.49
CA GLN A 62 21.58 17.73 24.84
C GLN A 62 22.48 17.21 23.73
N ALA A 63 23.74 16.93 24.06
CA ALA A 63 24.71 16.35 23.14
C ALA A 63 24.63 14.82 23.14
N GLY A 64 24.81 14.24 21.96
CA GLY A 64 24.75 12.79 21.73
C GLY A 64 25.52 12.38 20.48
N GLN A 65 25.32 11.14 20.07
CA GLN A 65 25.89 10.57 18.84
C GLN A 65 24.78 10.16 17.88
N PHE A 66 25.08 10.18 16.58
CA PHE A 66 24.19 9.58 15.59
C PHE A 66 24.90 8.58 14.69
N LEU A 67 24.11 7.64 14.20
CA LEU A 67 24.44 6.71 13.15
C LEU A 67 23.35 6.77 12.08
N TRP A 68 23.74 7.06 10.85
CA TRP A 68 22.87 6.92 9.69
C TRP A 68 23.45 5.87 8.75
N GLN A 69 22.60 4.96 8.27
CA GLN A 69 22.96 3.95 7.28
C GLN A 69 21.89 3.87 6.21
N ALA A 70 22.33 3.57 5.00
CA ALA A 70 21.42 3.39 3.89
C ALA A 70 21.99 2.36 2.91
N LYS A 71 21.09 1.57 2.30
CA LYS A 71 21.46 0.54 1.31
C LYS A 71 20.38 0.45 0.24
N THR A 72 20.81 0.48 -1.02
CA THR A 72 19.90 0.34 -2.18
C THR A 72 19.22 -1.04 -2.16
N PRO A 73 17.95 -1.16 -2.60
CA PRO A 73 17.15 -0.12 -3.25
C PRO A 73 16.27 0.70 -2.30
N GLY A 74 16.26 0.45 -0.99
CA GLY A 74 15.26 1.10 -0.12
C GLY A 74 15.41 0.87 1.37
N ALA A 75 16.60 0.54 1.84
CA ALA A 75 16.86 0.34 3.27
C ALA A 75 17.54 1.58 3.88
N THR A 76 17.10 1.99 5.06
CA THR A 76 17.65 3.11 5.84
C THR A 76 17.57 2.83 7.33
N TYR A 77 18.53 3.33 8.09
CA TYR A 77 18.57 3.27 9.55
C TYR A 77 19.09 4.62 10.07
N LEU A 78 18.40 5.22 11.02
CA LEU A 78 18.83 6.40 11.77
C LEU A 78 18.74 6.05 13.26
N GLU A 79 19.85 6.14 13.98
CA GLU A 79 19.89 6.11 15.44
C GLU A 79 20.45 7.45 15.92
N LEU A 80 19.69 8.14 16.77
CA LEU A 80 20.13 9.26 17.58
C LEU A 80 20.20 8.76 19.02
N ARG A 81 21.32 9.00 19.70
CA ARG A 81 21.54 8.47 21.05
C ARG A 81 22.13 9.52 21.98
N TRP A 82 21.50 9.66 23.14
CA TRP A 82 21.95 10.43 24.29
C TRP A 82 22.20 9.48 25.46
N GLU A 83 22.62 10.00 26.61
CA GLU A 83 22.94 9.20 27.80
C GLU A 83 21.73 8.34 28.25
N ASP A 84 20.55 8.94 28.36
CA ASP A 84 19.35 8.28 28.90
C ASP A 84 18.22 8.06 27.86
N ALA A 85 18.48 8.33 26.58
CA ALA A 85 17.45 8.29 25.56
C ALA A 85 18.00 7.93 24.17
N HIS A 86 17.14 7.37 23.34
CA HIS A 86 17.42 7.16 21.92
C HIS A 86 16.18 7.41 21.07
N LEU A 87 16.42 7.71 19.81
CA LEU A 87 15.44 7.66 18.74
C LEU A 87 16.02 6.81 17.63
N ILE A 88 15.33 5.74 17.27
CA ILE A 88 15.67 4.91 16.13
C ILE A 88 14.51 4.94 15.14
N GLU A 89 14.81 5.21 13.87
CA GLU A 89 13.89 5.00 12.74
C GLU A 89 14.59 4.12 11.71
N ALA A 90 13.92 3.09 11.24
CA ALA A 90 14.49 2.21 10.22
C ALA A 90 13.45 1.71 9.22
N CYS A 91 13.93 1.39 8.02
CA CYS A 91 13.16 0.79 6.95
C CYS A 91 14.06 -0.22 6.24
N ASN A 92 13.57 -1.43 6.01
CA ASN A 92 14.29 -2.48 5.27
C ASN A 92 13.82 -2.58 3.80
N GLY A 93 13.03 -1.61 3.32
CA GLY A 93 12.39 -1.60 2.01
C GLY A 93 11.08 -2.39 1.93
N ARG A 94 10.81 -3.29 2.88
CA ARG A 94 9.53 -4.02 3.01
C ARG A 94 8.64 -3.34 4.03
N SER A 95 9.15 -3.21 5.25
CA SER A 95 8.52 -2.58 6.41
C SER A 95 9.36 -1.40 6.92
N ALA A 96 8.79 -0.67 7.88
CA ALA A 96 9.51 0.33 8.65
C ALA A 96 9.14 0.23 10.12
N TRP A 97 10.02 0.66 11.01
CA TRP A 97 9.81 0.63 12.45
C TRP A 97 10.50 1.82 13.12
N LYS A 98 10.04 2.14 14.33
CA LYS A 98 10.66 3.17 15.19
C LYS A 98 10.80 2.68 16.62
N ASP A 99 11.77 3.21 17.34
CA ASP A 99 11.92 3.05 18.79
C ASP A 99 12.29 4.40 19.39
N VAL A 100 11.46 4.90 20.31
CA VAL A 100 11.63 6.18 21.00
C VAL A 100 11.85 6.00 22.51
N GLY A 101 12.35 4.83 22.92
CA GLY A 101 12.62 4.47 24.31
C GLY A 101 11.52 3.59 24.94
N SER A 102 10.35 3.49 24.32
CA SER A 102 9.26 2.58 24.73
C SER A 102 9.39 1.16 24.16
N GLY A 103 10.46 0.90 23.40
CA GLY A 103 10.64 -0.32 22.63
C GLY A 103 10.21 -0.15 21.16
N PRO A 104 10.71 -1.05 20.28
CA PRO A 104 10.50 -0.97 18.85
C PRO A 104 9.04 -1.24 18.47
N GLN A 105 8.53 -0.49 17.50
CA GLN A 105 7.15 -0.58 17.00
C GLN A 105 7.15 -0.52 15.47
N THR A 106 6.39 -1.42 14.83
CA THR A 106 6.22 -1.36 13.37
C THR A 106 5.42 -0.12 12.99
N LEU A 107 5.93 0.64 12.03
CA LEU A 107 5.18 1.71 11.38
C LEU A 107 4.15 1.09 10.44
N SER A 108 2.96 1.67 10.40
CA SER A 108 1.83 1.19 9.59
C SER A 108 1.21 2.33 8.79
N GLY A 109 0.41 2.00 7.77
CA GLY A 109 -0.33 2.95 6.95
C GLY A 109 0.54 4.07 6.37
N ARG A 110 0.13 5.34 6.57
CA ARG A 110 0.79 6.51 5.99
C ARG A 110 2.21 6.73 6.50
N GLU A 111 2.49 6.48 7.79
CA GLU A 111 3.84 6.62 8.35
C GLU A 111 4.81 5.66 7.66
N GLN A 112 4.40 4.40 7.49
CA GLN A 112 5.21 3.40 6.79
C GLN A 112 5.46 3.77 5.33
N ALA A 113 4.40 4.17 4.60
CA ALA A 113 4.52 4.54 3.20
C ALA A 113 5.45 5.77 3.00
N ARG A 114 5.47 6.71 3.96
CA ARG A 114 6.43 7.83 3.97
C ARG A 114 7.86 7.35 4.21
N ALA A 115 8.09 6.53 5.24
CA ALA A 115 9.41 5.99 5.54
C ALA A 115 10.00 5.23 4.33
N ARG A 116 9.23 4.36 3.68
CA ARG A 116 9.64 3.67 2.44
C ARG A 116 9.94 4.64 1.30
N THR A 117 9.09 5.64 1.10
CA THR A 117 9.30 6.66 0.05
C THR A 117 10.62 7.39 0.28
N ALA A 118 10.85 7.85 1.51
CA ALA A 118 12.07 8.54 1.90
C ALA A 118 13.31 7.66 1.73
N ALA A 119 13.23 6.40 2.18
CA ALA A 119 14.31 5.43 2.02
C ALA A 119 14.64 5.19 0.54
N HIS A 120 13.64 5.02 -0.32
CA HIS A 120 13.87 4.76 -1.74
C HIS A 120 14.53 5.96 -2.44
N TYR A 121 13.95 7.17 -2.38
CA TYR A 121 14.48 8.27 -3.20
C TYR A 121 15.84 8.79 -2.70
N ARG A 122 16.11 8.75 -1.38
CA ARG A 122 17.41 9.17 -0.82
C ARG A 122 18.52 8.20 -1.22
N ASN A 123 18.25 6.90 -1.17
CA ASN A 123 19.19 5.88 -1.65
C ASN A 123 19.43 5.98 -3.15
N ASP A 124 18.36 6.14 -3.93
CA ASP A 124 18.40 6.23 -5.38
C ASP A 124 19.01 7.54 -5.89
N ARG A 125 19.06 8.59 -5.06
CA ARG A 125 19.57 9.93 -5.41
C ARG A 125 18.98 10.47 -6.73
N PHE A 126 17.69 10.22 -6.93
CA PHE A 126 16.92 10.57 -8.12
C PHE A 126 17.37 9.88 -9.42
N LEU A 127 18.12 8.77 -9.37
CA LEU A 127 18.50 8.01 -10.58
C LEU A 127 17.29 7.37 -11.29
N THR A 128 16.27 6.94 -10.55
CA THR A 128 15.14 6.16 -11.07
C THR A 128 13.78 6.83 -10.92
N TYR A 129 13.66 8.06 -10.42
CA TYR A 129 12.35 8.72 -10.19
C TYR A 129 11.45 8.72 -11.45
N ARG A 130 12.02 8.90 -12.65
CA ARG A 130 11.28 8.82 -13.93
C ARG A 130 10.79 7.41 -14.23
N LYS A 131 11.64 6.39 -14.01
CA LYS A 131 11.28 4.97 -14.18
C LYS A 131 10.15 4.58 -13.22
N GLU A 132 10.18 5.12 -12.01
CA GLU A 132 9.15 4.96 -10.99
C GLU A 132 7.89 5.80 -11.23
N LYS A 133 7.86 6.60 -12.31
CA LYS A 133 6.75 7.49 -12.67
C LYS A 133 6.38 8.46 -11.54
N THR A 134 7.39 8.88 -10.78
CA THR A 134 7.27 9.94 -9.78
C THR A 134 7.13 11.27 -10.51
N ARG A 135 6.05 12.00 -10.21
CA ARG A 135 5.81 13.34 -10.78
C ARG A 135 6.65 14.35 -10.03
N VAL A 136 7.22 15.30 -10.76
CA VAL A 136 7.93 16.44 -10.19
C VAL A 136 7.37 17.73 -10.76
N GLN A 137 7.13 18.72 -9.91
CA GLN A 137 6.55 20.01 -10.29
C GLN A 137 7.35 21.15 -9.67
N LEU A 138 7.75 22.12 -10.49
CA LEU A 138 8.36 23.36 -9.99
C LEU A 138 7.24 24.23 -9.41
N LEU A 139 7.35 24.57 -8.13
CA LEU A 139 6.42 25.44 -7.43
C LEU A 139 6.84 26.91 -7.52
N GLY A 140 8.13 27.18 -7.74
CA GLY A 140 8.68 28.52 -7.83
C GLY A 140 10.04 28.61 -7.14
N ARG A 141 10.39 29.82 -6.68
CA ARG A 141 11.58 30.07 -5.87
C ARG A 141 11.16 30.49 -4.46
N GLU A 142 11.85 29.96 -3.46
CA GLU A 142 11.68 30.31 -2.06
C GLU A 142 13.05 30.63 -1.44
N ASN A 143 13.07 31.30 -0.30
CA ASN A 143 14.31 31.55 0.44
C ASN A 143 14.49 30.46 1.50
N VAL A 144 15.65 29.80 1.52
CA VAL A 144 16.03 28.79 2.52
C VAL A 144 17.33 29.25 3.18
N ALA A 145 17.24 29.60 4.47
CA ALA A 145 18.39 30.09 5.25
C ALA A 145 19.18 31.22 4.56
N GLY A 146 18.47 32.18 3.95
CA GLY A 146 19.09 33.32 3.26
C GLY A 146 19.49 33.05 1.80
N ARG A 147 19.32 31.81 1.30
CA ARG A 147 19.70 31.41 -0.06
C ARG A 147 18.45 31.23 -0.94
N PRO A 148 18.43 31.79 -2.16
CA PRO A 148 17.35 31.53 -3.11
C PRO A 148 17.40 30.06 -3.56
N ALA A 149 16.28 29.37 -3.47
CA ALA A 149 16.15 27.95 -3.80
C ALA A 149 14.96 27.71 -4.72
N PHE A 150 15.09 26.78 -5.67
CA PHE A 150 13.97 26.24 -6.44
C PHE A 150 13.18 25.24 -5.59
N ALA A 151 11.90 25.52 -5.36
CA ALA A 151 10.98 24.64 -4.65
C ALA A 151 10.34 23.64 -5.64
N VAL A 152 10.60 22.36 -5.46
CA VAL A 152 10.07 21.27 -6.30
C VAL A 152 9.19 20.36 -5.45
N GLU A 153 7.94 20.15 -5.85
CA GLU A 153 7.09 19.10 -5.28
C GLU A 153 7.35 17.79 -6.01
N MET A 154 7.69 16.75 -5.24
CA MET A 154 7.75 15.36 -5.68
C MET A 154 6.48 14.64 -5.24
N THR A 155 5.84 13.90 -6.14
CA THR A 155 4.65 13.08 -5.85
C THR A 155 4.83 11.66 -6.38
N THR A 156 4.86 10.68 -5.50
CA THR A 156 4.97 9.26 -5.86
C THR A 156 3.69 8.76 -6.54
N ARG A 157 3.75 7.54 -7.09
CA ARG A 157 2.57 6.91 -7.69
C ARG A 157 1.47 6.60 -6.67
N SER A 158 1.84 6.29 -5.42
CA SER A 158 0.92 6.10 -4.29
C SER A 158 0.37 7.41 -3.73
N GLY A 159 0.76 8.56 -4.29
CA GLY A 159 0.24 9.88 -3.89
C GLY A 159 1.03 10.55 -2.76
N GLN A 160 2.11 9.94 -2.29
CA GLN A 160 2.97 10.53 -1.27
C GLN A 160 3.71 11.76 -1.81
N LYS A 161 3.68 12.84 -1.03
CA LYS A 161 4.21 14.15 -1.41
C LYS A 161 5.37 14.57 -0.53
N ARG A 162 6.34 15.24 -1.14
CA ARG A 162 7.44 15.91 -0.45
C ARG A 162 7.88 17.15 -1.22
N LYS A 163 8.24 18.21 -0.52
CA LYS A 163 8.87 19.39 -1.11
C LYS A 163 10.38 19.29 -0.97
N LEU A 164 11.09 19.57 -2.06
CA LEU A 164 12.54 19.57 -2.18
C LEU A 164 12.97 20.96 -2.60
N PHE A 165 13.96 21.54 -1.92
CA PHE A 165 14.44 22.89 -2.18
C PHE A 165 15.88 22.84 -2.63
N PHE A 166 16.13 23.15 -3.90
CA PHE A 166 17.47 23.10 -4.49
C PHE A 166 18.05 24.50 -4.59
N ASP A 167 19.28 24.72 -4.14
CA ASP A 167 19.97 25.99 -4.27
C ASP A 167 19.97 26.48 -5.72
N ALA A 168 19.66 27.75 -5.93
CA ALA A 168 19.45 28.26 -7.27
C ALA A 168 20.74 28.57 -8.04
N GLU A 169 21.90 28.57 -7.37
CA GLU A 169 23.20 28.81 -7.96
C GLU A 169 23.93 27.49 -8.25
N ASN A 170 24.03 26.62 -7.24
CA ASN A 170 24.84 25.41 -7.30
C ASN A 170 24.03 24.11 -7.35
N TYR A 171 22.69 24.18 -7.29
CA TYR A 171 21.77 23.05 -7.41
C TYR A 171 21.91 21.97 -6.32
N LEU A 172 22.58 22.25 -5.21
CA LEU A 172 22.60 21.35 -4.05
C LEU A 172 21.24 21.36 -3.34
N LEU A 173 20.82 20.22 -2.79
CA LEU A 173 19.59 20.15 -2.00
C LEU A 173 19.82 20.90 -0.68
N LEU A 174 19.05 21.95 -0.42
CA LEU A 174 19.16 22.75 0.80
C LEU A 174 18.18 22.29 1.86
N LYS A 175 16.98 21.88 1.45
CA LYS A 175 15.91 21.51 2.37
C LYS A 175 14.97 20.46 1.78
N GLU A 176 14.45 19.62 2.66
CA GLU A 176 13.26 18.80 2.45
C GLU A 176 12.17 19.25 3.41
N ALA A 177 10.92 19.21 2.98
CA ALA A 177 9.79 19.46 3.88
C ALA A 177 8.59 18.58 3.54
N GLU A 178 7.91 18.09 4.58
CA GLU A 178 6.65 17.38 4.46
C GLU A 178 5.77 17.58 5.70
N GLU A 179 4.47 17.40 5.52
CA GLU A 179 3.51 17.40 6.63
C GLU A 179 3.48 16.01 7.26
N ARG A 180 3.87 15.89 8.53
CA ARG A 180 3.76 14.66 9.33
C ARG A 180 2.67 14.81 10.39
N GLU A 181 2.32 13.69 11.00
CA GLU A 181 1.57 13.77 12.27
C GLU A 181 2.43 14.49 13.31
N GLY A 182 1.82 15.29 14.18
CA GLY A 182 2.56 16.12 15.14
C GLY A 182 3.16 17.42 14.57
N GLY A 183 3.04 17.66 13.26
CA GLY A 183 3.43 18.93 12.63
C GLY A 183 4.30 18.75 11.39
N ARG A 184 4.69 19.89 10.81
CA ARG A 184 5.58 19.92 9.65
C ARG A 184 6.98 19.46 10.04
N GLU A 185 7.54 18.56 9.24
CA GLU A 185 8.95 18.20 9.28
C GLU A 185 9.72 19.03 8.25
N GLU A 186 10.85 19.58 8.67
CA GLU A 186 11.84 20.19 7.79
C GLU A 186 13.23 19.60 8.05
N ILE A 187 13.93 19.22 6.99
CA ILE A 187 15.30 18.73 7.07
C ILE A 187 16.18 19.64 6.22
N VAL A 188 17.12 20.35 6.83
CA VAL A 188 18.03 21.28 6.16
C VAL A 188 19.41 20.67 6.05
N PHE A 189 20.02 20.77 4.87
CA PHE A 189 21.32 20.19 4.54
C PHE A 189 22.33 21.29 4.24
N SER A 190 23.54 21.18 4.79
CA SER A 190 24.61 22.15 4.56
C SER A 190 25.99 21.49 4.67
N ASP A 191 27.05 22.28 4.44
CA ASP A 191 28.45 21.84 4.50
C ASP A 191 28.71 20.61 3.59
N TYR A 192 28.39 20.75 2.30
CA TYR A 192 28.59 19.68 1.34
C TYR A 192 30.08 19.46 1.04
N ARG A 193 30.58 18.23 1.24
CA ARG A 193 31.97 17.84 0.97
C ARG A 193 32.03 16.63 0.06
N ALA A 194 33.08 16.53 -0.75
CA ALA A 194 33.28 15.39 -1.64
C ALA A 194 33.83 14.18 -0.88
N VAL A 195 33.21 13.02 -1.07
CA VAL A 195 33.62 11.71 -0.58
C VAL A 195 33.44 10.74 -1.75
N ASP A 196 34.52 10.08 -2.18
CA ASP A 196 34.53 9.17 -3.34
C ASP A 196 33.89 9.75 -4.62
N GLY A 197 34.11 11.06 -4.85
CA GLY A 197 33.58 11.79 -6.01
C GLY A 197 32.11 12.19 -5.91
N VAL A 198 31.45 11.92 -4.79
CA VAL A 198 30.07 12.33 -4.51
C VAL A 198 30.03 13.37 -3.39
N LYS A 199 29.25 14.44 -3.56
CA LYS A 199 29.06 15.45 -2.49
C LYS A 199 28.01 15.00 -1.50
N GLU A 200 28.40 14.97 -0.23
CA GLU A 200 27.57 14.58 0.91
C GLU A 200 27.43 15.74 1.89
N PRO A 201 26.27 15.93 2.53
CA PRO A 201 26.09 16.97 3.53
C PRO A 201 26.81 16.59 4.83
N PHE A 202 27.63 17.49 5.38
CA PHE A 202 28.28 17.28 6.68
C PHE A 202 27.56 17.94 7.85
N ARG A 203 26.46 18.66 7.59
CA ARG A 203 25.53 19.13 8.62
C ARG A 203 24.09 18.95 8.18
N ILE A 204 23.29 18.31 9.04
CA ILE A 204 21.88 18.00 8.81
C ILE A 204 21.08 18.50 10.00
N GLN A 205 20.10 19.37 9.76
CA GLN A 205 19.22 19.90 10.79
C GLN A 205 17.81 19.37 10.58
N ILE A 206 17.29 18.61 11.53
CA ILE A 206 15.95 18.03 11.50
C ILE A 206 15.08 18.83 12.45
N ARG A 207 13.97 19.38 11.98
CA ARG A 207 12.96 20.07 12.80
C ARG A 207 11.63 19.38 12.62
N HIS A 208 11.01 18.97 13.72
CA HIS A 208 9.67 18.37 13.71
C HIS A 208 8.88 18.91 14.90
N GLY A 209 7.85 19.71 14.61
CA GLY A 209 7.10 20.41 15.66
C GLY A 209 8.01 21.32 16.50
N ALA A 210 8.05 21.08 17.81
CA ALA A 210 8.89 21.84 18.75
C ALA A 210 10.33 21.31 18.87
N GLU A 211 10.61 20.12 18.34
CA GLU A 211 11.93 19.49 18.46
C GLU A 211 12.85 19.89 17.30
N SER A 212 14.14 20.03 17.62
CA SER A 212 15.18 20.28 16.63
C SER A 212 16.43 19.46 16.95
N PHE A 213 16.99 18.82 15.94
CA PHE A 213 18.22 18.02 16.02
C PHE A 213 19.25 18.58 15.03
N ASP A 214 20.44 18.93 15.52
CA ASP A 214 21.58 19.36 14.70
C ASP A 214 22.61 18.23 14.64
N LEU A 215 22.70 17.56 13.50
CA LEU A 215 23.62 16.45 13.25
C LEU A 215 24.86 16.99 12.54
N VAL A 216 26.03 16.80 13.14
CA VAL A 216 27.34 17.14 12.57
C VAL A 216 28.05 15.85 12.20
N VAL A 217 28.14 15.59 10.90
CA VAL A 217 28.77 14.40 10.33
C VAL A 217 30.28 14.49 10.52
N GLN A 218 30.87 13.42 11.05
CA GLN A 218 32.31 13.31 11.24
C GLN A 218 32.93 12.36 10.21
N GLN A 219 32.22 11.30 9.84
CA GLN A 219 32.68 10.32 8.88
C GLN A 219 31.57 9.92 7.93
N VAL A 220 31.92 9.74 6.66
CA VAL A 220 31.08 9.14 5.63
C VAL A 220 31.87 8.00 4.99
N THR A 221 31.23 6.85 4.82
CA THR A 221 31.81 5.70 4.11
C THR A 221 30.82 5.20 3.08
N HIS A 222 31.23 5.14 1.81
CA HIS A 222 30.47 4.51 0.74
C HIS A 222 30.80 3.03 0.61
N ASN A 223 29.83 2.25 0.18
CA ASN A 223 29.99 0.82 -0.12
C ASN A 223 30.58 -0.02 1.03
N ALA A 224 30.35 0.43 2.27
CA ALA A 224 30.65 -0.37 3.45
C ALA A 224 29.77 -1.64 3.44
N GLY A 225 30.32 -2.76 3.89
CA GLY A 225 29.57 -3.99 4.09
C GLY A 225 28.53 -3.81 5.21
N VAL A 226 27.32 -3.39 4.84
CA VAL A 226 26.18 -3.27 5.76
C VAL A 226 25.31 -4.52 5.65
N ASP A 227 25.17 -5.23 6.76
CA ASP A 227 24.26 -6.37 6.89
C ASP A 227 22.81 -5.89 6.73
N ASP A 228 22.02 -6.58 5.90
CA ASP A 228 20.61 -6.26 5.70
C ASP A 228 19.80 -6.37 7.00
N ARG A 229 20.22 -7.22 7.93
CA ARG A 229 19.59 -7.37 9.25
C ARG A 229 19.70 -6.13 10.12
N ALA A 230 20.61 -5.21 9.82
CA ALA A 230 20.71 -3.93 10.54
C ALA A 230 19.47 -3.06 10.35
N PHE A 231 18.68 -3.29 9.30
CA PHE A 231 17.46 -2.54 8.99
C PHE A 231 16.18 -3.27 9.44
N ASP A 232 16.29 -4.56 9.74
CA ASP A 232 15.16 -5.37 10.17
C ASP A 232 14.71 -4.98 11.58
N PHE A 233 13.47 -5.34 11.89
CA PHE A 233 12.95 -5.18 13.24
C PHE A 233 13.82 -5.99 14.22
N PRO A 234 14.29 -5.40 15.34
CA PRO A 234 15.23 -6.08 16.21
C PRO A 234 14.56 -7.28 16.89
N ALA A 235 15.26 -8.42 16.91
CA ALA A 235 14.82 -9.62 17.62
C ALA A 235 14.92 -9.40 19.14
N ARG A 236 13.92 -8.77 19.74
CA ARG A 236 13.81 -8.58 21.19
C ARG A 236 12.49 -9.18 21.64
N ALA A 237 12.48 -10.48 21.90
CA ALA A 237 11.30 -11.17 22.39
C ALA A 237 11.58 -11.61 23.85
N GLU A 238 11.00 -10.92 24.82
CA GLU A 238 11.04 -11.33 26.24
C GLU A 238 10.40 -12.71 26.44
N ARG A 239 9.36 -12.99 25.64
CA ARG A 239 8.70 -14.29 25.52
C ARG A 239 9.02 -14.88 24.13
N PRO A 240 9.45 -16.15 24.02
CA PRO A 240 9.66 -16.79 22.72
C PRO A 240 8.45 -16.68 21.79
N LEU A 241 8.70 -16.62 20.49
CA LEU A 241 7.65 -16.71 19.46
C LEU A 241 7.03 -18.12 19.48
N PRO A 242 5.76 -18.28 19.10
CA PRO A 242 5.14 -19.59 18.96
C PRO A 242 5.77 -20.38 17.80
N ASP A 243 5.45 -21.66 17.66
CA ASP A 243 5.72 -22.40 16.42
C ASP A 243 4.96 -21.71 15.27
N LEU A 244 5.70 -20.95 14.46
CA LEU A 244 5.15 -20.12 13.39
C LEU A 244 4.49 -20.95 12.30
N ALA A 245 5.02 -22.15 12.01
CA ALA A 245 4.44 -23.03 11.02
C ALA A 245 3.12 -23.64 11.53
N ALA A 246 3.07 -24.05 12.79
CA ALA A 246 1.83 -24.50 13.42
C ALA A 246 0.79 -23.37 13.52
N LEU A 247 1.22 -22.16 13.88
CA LEU A 247 0.35 -20.98 13.93
C LEU A 247 -0.29 -20.69 12.57
N LEU A 248 0.50 -20.65 11.50
CA LEU A 248 -0.01 -20.37 10.15
C LEU A 248 -0.93 -21.48 9.63
N ARG A 249 -0.66 -22.76 9.95
CA ARG A 249 -1.60 -23.85 9.66
C ARG A 249 -2.92 -23.67 10.39
N ALA A 250 -2.87 -23.34 11.69
CA ALA A 250 -4.08 -23.09 12.47
C ALA A 250 -4.89 -21.90 11.96
N VAL A 251 -4.23 -20.87 11.40
CA VAL A 251 -4.92 -19.76 10.72
C VAL A 251 -5.68 -20.24 9.49
N VAL A 252 -5.07 -21.10 8.67
CA VAL A 252 -5.72 -21.70 7.49
C VAL A 252 -6.95 -22.52 7.92
N ASP A 253 -6.80 -23.37 8.93
CA ASP A 253 -7.90 -24.22 9.42
C ASP A 253 -9.07 -23.40 9.99
N ASN A 254 -8.77 -22.31 10.70
CA ASN A 254 -9.79 -21.48 11.34
C ASN A 254 -10.61 -20.62 10.35
N GLN A 255 -10.09 -20.34 9.16
CA GLN A 255 -10.77 -19.50 8.16
C GLN A 255 -12.04 -20.12 7.59
N GLU A 256 -12.07 -21.43 7.38
CA GLU A 256 -13.26 -22.13 6.91
C GLU A 256 -14.40 -22.11 7.95
N GLN A 257 -14.07 -22.12 9.24
CA GLN A 257 -15.05 -22.02 10.31
C GLN A 257 -15.65 -20.61 10.38
N ILE A 258 -14.80 -19.58 10.33
CA ILE A 258 -15.24 -18.18 10.33
C ILE A 258 -16.09 -17.86 9.10
N ARG A 259 -15.77 -18.42 7.92
CA ARG A 259 -16.56 -18.18 6.70
C ARG A 259 -18.03 -18.51 6.92
N LYS A 260 -18.34 -19.61 7.59
CA LYS A 260 -19.72 -20.04 7.85
C LYS A 260 -20.43 -19.10 8.82
N VAL A 261 -19.81 -18.81 9.96
CA VAL A 261 -20.40 -17.93 10.98
C VAL A 261 -20.60 -16.52 10.44
N ARG A 262 -19.72 -16.04 9.57
CA ARG A 262 -19.83 -14.70 8.95
C ARG A 262 -21.10 -14.54 8.12
N GLU A 263 -21.64 -15.61 7.55
CA GLU A 263 -22.86 -15.54 6.74
C GLU A 263 -24.09 -15.20 7.60
N ASP A 264 -24.04 -15.44 8.90
CA ASP A 264 -25.08 -15.11 9.88
C ASP A 264 -25.07 -13.63 10.31
N TYR A 265 -24.27 -12.77 9.67
CA TYR A 265 -24.09 -11.38 10.07
C TYR A 265 -24.44 -10.40 8.94
N THR A 266 -25.20 -9.36 9.31
CA THR A 266 -25.48 -8.18 8.48
C THR A 266 -24.80 -6.98 9.11
N TYR A 267 -24.37 -6.03 8.29
CA TYR A 267 -23.68 -4.83 8.74
C TYR A 267 -23.82 -3.69 7.75
N THR A 268 -23.50 -2.49 8.21
CA THR A 268 -23.38 -1.30 7.38
C THR A 268 -21.97 -1.22 6.80
N ALA A 269 -21.83 -0.89 5.52
CA ALA A 269 -20.56 -0.51 4.90
C ALA A 269 -20.65 0.91 4.35
N THR A 270 -19.77 1.81 4.81
CA THR A 270 -19.64 3.17 4.32
C THR A 270 -18.41 3.26 3.42
N GLU A 271 -18.61 3.58 2.15
CA GLU A 271 -17.59 3.66 1.11
C GLU A 271 -17.39 5.13 0.72
N SER A 272 -16.22 5.69 1.03
CA SER A 272 -15.82 7.04 0.66
C SER A 272 -14.80 6.99 -0.48
N GLU A 273 -15.09 7.66 -1.58
CA GLU A 273 -14.15 7.84 -2.70
C GLU A 273 -13.54 9.24 -2.66
N PHE A 274 -12.24 9.32 -2.86
CA PHE A 274 -11.49 10.58 -2.86
C PHE A 274 -10.73 10.76 -4.17
N GLU A 275 -10.73 12.00 -4.66
CA GLU A 275 -9.89 12.44 -5.75
C GLU A 275 -8.74 13.30 -5.22
N ILE A 276 -7.59 13.17 -5.87
CA ILE A 276 -6.42 13.99 -5.62
C ILE A 276 -6.40 15.06 -6.72
N ASP A 277 -6.62 16.33 -6.36
CA ASP A 277 -6.61 17.44 -7.34
C ASP A 277 -5.21 17.68 -7.92
N ASP A 278 -5.08 18.57 -8.91
CA ASP A 278 -3.78 18.85 -9.55
C ASP A 278 -2.73 19.48 -8.61
N LYS A 279 -3.18 20.00 -7.47
CA LYS A 279 -2.35 20.50 -6.36
C LYS A 279 -2.14 19.42 -5.29
N GLY A 280 -2.60 18.21 -5.58
CA GLY A 280 -2.71 17.02 -4.75
C GLY A 280 -3.29 17.20 -3.36
N ARG A 281 -4.31 18.04 -3.25
CA ARG A 281 -5.26 18.03 -2.13
C ARG A 281 -6.22 16.87 -2.34
N ILE A 282 -6.47 16.12 -1.27
CA ILE A 282 -7.46 15.04 -1.27
C ILE A 282 -8.83 15.69 -1.06
N LYS A 283 -9.74 15.48 -2.00
CA LYS A 283 -11.14 15.91 -1.92
C LYS A 283 -12.03 14.68 -1.97
N GLN A 284 -12.94 14.56 -1.00
CA GLN A 284 -13.98 13.54 -1.06
C GLN A 284 -14.89 13.82 -2.27
N LYS A 285 -15.03 12.80 -3.10
CA LYS A 285 -15.81 12.83 -4.34
C LYS A 285 -17.23 12.33 -4.09
N SER A 286 -17.36 11.24 -3.34
CA SER A 286 -18.64 10.63 -3.01
C SER A 286 -18.56 9.83 -1.72
N GLU A 287 -19.73 9.63 -1.11
CA GLU A 287 -19.95 8.69 -0.04
C GLU A 287 -21.18 7.83 -0.32
N GLU A 288 -21.04 6.52 -0.20
CA GLU A 288 -22.13 5.58 -0.39
C GLU A 288 -22.23 4.66 0.82
N VAL A 289 -23.44 4.49 1.35
CA VAL A 289 -23.70 3.62 2.50
C VAL A 289 -24.53 2.43 2.03
N TYR A 290 -24.07 1.25 2.40
CA TYR A 290 -24.63 -0.03 2.02
C TYR A 290 -25.08 -0.81 3.25
N GLU A 291 -26.22 -1.48 3.15
CA GLU A 291 -26.55 -2.63 3.98
C GLU A 291 -25.93 -3.89 3.35
N VAL A 292 -25.16 -4.65 4.12
CA VAL A 292 -24.42 -5.82 3.63
C VAL A 292 -24.90 -7.08 4.32
N TYR A 293 -25.26 -8.09 3.54
CA TYR A 293 -25.67 -9.41 4.03
C TYR A 293 -25.16 -10.50 3.09
N PHE A 294 -25.24 -11.77 3.49
CA PHE A 294 -24.77 -12.89 2.67
C PHE A 294 -25.94 -13.68 2.07
N PHE A 295 -25.73 -14.20 0.86
CA PHE A 295 -26.67 -15.06 0.15
C PHE A 295 -25.90 -16.07 -0.71
N TYR A 296 -26.08 -17.37 -0.41
CA TYR A 296 -25.29 -18.49 -0.96
C TYR A 296 -23.77 -18.25 -0.90
N GLY A 297 -23.24 -17.85 0.26
CA GLY A 297 -21.82 -17.56 0.46
C GLY A 297 -21.29 -16.26 -0.16
N GLY A 298 -22.09 -15.58 -0.99
CA GLY A 298 -21.72 -14.31 -1.60
C GLY A 298 -22.28 -13.10 -0.86
N GLN A 299 -21.51 -12.01 -0.74
CA GLN A 299 -22.00 -10.75 -0.19
C GLN A 299 -23.00 -10.07 -1.13
N VAL A 300 -24.08 -9.54 -0.58
CA VAL A 300 -25.00 -8.60 -1.23
C VAL A 300 -24.82 -7.26 -0.53
N LYS A 301 -24.28 -6.26 -1.24
CA LYS A 301 -24.26 -4.86 -0.80
C LYS A 301 -25.49 -4.18 -1.38
N LYS A 302 -26.45 -3.75 -0.55
CA LYS A 302 -27.64 -2.98 -0.94
C LYS A 302 -27.42 -1.50 -0.60
N LEU A 303 -27.38 -0.61 -1.59
CA LEU A 303 -27.21 0.82 -1.39
C LEU A 303 -28.44 1.40 -0.65
N VAL A 304 -28.20 2.18 0.40
CA VAL A 304 -29.26 2.80 1.22
C VAL A 304 -29.13 4.32 1.32
N GLN A 305 -27.91 4.85 1.16
CA GLN A 305 -27.63 6.28 1.25
C GLN A 305 -26.56 6.69 0.24
N LYS A 306 -26.68 7.90 -0.29
CA LYS A 306 -25.66 8.54 -1.13
C LYS A 306 -25.43 9.99 -0.68
N ASP A 307 -24.17 10.35 -0.47
CA ASP A 307 -23.72 11.69 -0.09
C ASP A 307 -24.51 12.28 1.09
N GLY A 308 -24.69 11.47 2.14
CA GLY A 308 -25.43 11.85 3.34
C GLY A 308 -26.96 11.81 3.23
N ARG A 309 -27.52 11.45 2.07
CA ARG A 309 -28.97 11.51 1.80
C ARG A 309 -29.55 10.13 1.48
N PRO A 310 -30.77 9.81 1.96
CA PRO A 310 -31.48 8.62 1.52
C PRO A 310 -31.66 8.60 0.00
N LEU A 311 -31.71 7.41 -0.58
CA LEU A 311 -31.98 7.25 -2.02
C LEU A 311 -33.34 7.86 -2.40
N SER A 312 -33.40 8.51 -3.57
CA SER A 312 -34.67 8.89 -4.19
C SER A 312 -35.48 7.66 -4.57
N GLU A 313 -36.80 7.79 -4.75
CA GLU A 313 -37.67 6.66 -5.12
C GLU A 313 -37.24 5.95 -6.41
N ASN A 314 -36.72 6.69 -7.40
CA ASN A 314 -36.18 6.10 -8.62
C ASN A 314 -34.89 5.31 -8.36
N GLU A 315 -34.00 5.82 -7.50
CA GLU A 315 -32.77 5.12 -7.12
C GLU A 315 -33.06 3.87 -6.30
N LYS A 316 -34.02 3.93 -5.35
CA LYS A 316 -34.48 2.76 -4.60
C LYS A 316 -34.98 1.65 -5.52
N ARG A 317 -35.88 1.97 -6.46
CA ARG A 317 -36.40 0.98 -7.43
C ARG A 317 -35.30 0.34 -8.28
N LYS A 318 -34.32 1.14 -8.75
CA LYS A 318 -33.18 0.62 -9.51
C LYS A 318 -32.30 -0.29 -8.67
N GLU A 319 -32.06 0.09 -7.42
CA GLU A 319 -31.24 -0.67 -6.50
C GLU A 319 -31.92 -2.00 -6.11
N GLU A 320 -33.22 -1.99 -5.86
CA GLU A 320 -34.02 -3.18 -5.61
C GLU A 320 -33.98 -4.14 -6.81
N ALA A 321 -34.20 -3.63 -8.03
CA ALA A 321 -34.11 -4.43 -9.24
C ALA A 321 -32.70 -5.03 -9.44
N ARG A 322 -31.64 -4.28 -9.11
CA ARG A 322 -30.25 -4.76 -9.17
C ARG A 322 -30.00 -5.88 -8.16
N VAL A 323 -30.45 -5.71 -6.91
CA VAL A 323 -30.32 -6.71 -5.85
C VAL A 323 -31.11 -7.97 -6.17
N GLU A 324 -32.35 -7.84 -6.63
CA GLU A 324 -33.21 -8.96 -7.01
C GLU A 324 -32.61 -9.75 -8.20
N LYS A 325 -32.04 -9.05 -9.18
CA LYS A 325 -31.30 -9.69 -10.28
C LYS A 325 -30.11 -10.50 -9.75
N LEU A 326 -29.30 -9.93 -8.87
CA LEU A 326 -28.14 -10.63 -8.28
C LEU A 326 -28.57 -11.89 -7.50
N ILE A 327 -29.65 -11.80 -6.72
CA ILE A 327 -30.21 -12.93 -5.96
C ILE A 327 -30.63 -14.05 -6.93
N ARG A 328 -31.41 -13.73 -7.97
CA ARG A 328 -31.86 -14.71 -8.98
C ARG A 328 -30.69 -15.37 -9.71
N GLU A 329 -29.66 -14.60 -10.07
CA GLU A 329 -28.45 -15.14 -10.70
C GLU A 329 -27.74 -16.13 -9.78
N ARG A 330 -27.58 -15.80 -8.49
CA ARG A 330 -26.98 -16.71 -7.50
C ARG A 330 -27.81 -17.95 -7.24
N GLU A 331 -29.13 -17.83 -7.11
CA GLU A 331 -30.04 -18.99 -7.01
C GLU A 331 -29.91 -19.93 -8.20
N LYS A 332 -29.82 -19.37 -9.40
CA LYS A 332 -29.62 -20.17 -10.63
C LYS A 332 -28.27 -20.90 -10.58
N HIS A 333 -27.19 -20.18 -10.30
CA HIS A 333 -25.85 -20.79 -10.21
C HIS A 333 -25.75 -21.85 -9.11
N HIS A 334 -26.38 -21.61 -7.96
CA HIS A 334 -26.44 -22.57 -6.87
C HIS A 334 -27.16 -23.86 -7.29
N ARG A 335 -28.36 -23.75 -7.87
CA ARG A 335 -29.12 -24.91 -8.39
C ARG A 335 -28.35 -25.68 -9.46
N GLU A 336 -27.67 -25.00 -10.38
CA GLU A 336 -26.84 -25.63 -11.39
C GLU A 336 -25.64 -26.37 -10.77
N ALA A 337 -24.99 -25.78 -9.77
CA ALA A 337 -23.89 -26.41 -9.04
C ALA A 337 -24.35 -27.65 -8.25
N GLU A 338 -25.52 -27.60 -7.60
CA GLU A 338 -26.12 -28.74 -6.91
C GLU A 338 -26.47 -29.87 -7.89
N ALA A 339 -27.14 -29.56 -9.00
CA ALA A 339 -27.46 -30.55 -10.03
C ALA A 339 -26.19 -31.19 -10.61
N ARG A 340 -25.13 -30.40 -10.81
CA ARG A 340 -23.81 -30.90 -11.25
C ARG A 340 -23.19 -31.83 -10.20
N ARG A 341 -23.25 -31.48 -8.92
CA ARG A 341 -22.75 -32.32 -7.81
C ARG A 341 -23.51 -33.65 -7.76
N GLN A 342 -24.83 -33.63 -7.86
CA GLN A 342 -25.66 -34.84 -7.91
C GLN A 342 -25.31 -35.74 -9.11
N ARG A 343 -25.13 -35.16 -10.30
CA ARG A 343 -24.70 -35.91 -11.50
C ARG A 343 -23.32 -36.54 -11.34
N MET A 344 -22.38 -35.86 -10.68
CA MET A 344 -21.06 -36.42 -10.40
C MET A 344 -21.13 -37.58 -9.40
N GLN A 345 -21.96 -37.46 -8.36
CA GLN A 345 -22.17 -38.52 -7.36
C GLN A 345 -22.83 -39.76 -7.99
N GLN A 346 -23.79 -39.56 -8.90
CA GLN A 346 -24.45 -40.66 -9.64
C GLN A 346 -23.52 -41.35 -10.66
N LYS A 347 -22.49 -40.66 -11.17
CA LYS A 347 -21.50 -41.20 -12.11
C LYS A 347 -20.24 -41.78 -11.43
N ALA A 348 -20.15 -41.73 -10.10
CA ALA A 348 -19.06 -42.36 -9.38
C ALA A 348 -19.21 -43.89 -9.43
N PRO A 349 -18.21 -44.67 -9.89
CA PRO A 349 -18.33 -46.12 -9.95
C PRO A 349 -18.53 -46.70 -8.55
N SER A 350 -19.45 -47.67 -8.43
CA SER A 350 -19.69 -48.42 -7.19
C SER A 350 -18.39 -49.05 -6.68
N PRO A 351 -18.17 -49.13 -5.36
CA PRO A 351 -16.94 -49.69 -4.81
C PRO A 351 -16.88 -51.19 -5.08
N LYS A 352 -16.17 -51.61 -6.14
CA LYS A 352 -15.67 -52.98 -6.23
C LYS A 352 -14.40 -53.07 -5.39
N ALA A 353 -14.37 -54.05 -4.50
CA ALA A 353 -13.31 -54.30 -3.53
C ALA A 353 -11.91 -54.22 -4.18
N ALA A 354 -11.12 -53.24 -3.76
CA ALA A 354 -9.68 -53.18 -4.00
C ALA A 354 -8.95 -53.45 -2.67
N PRO A 355 -7.85 -54.21 -2.67
CA PRO A 355 -7.17 -54.64 -1.46
C PRO A 355 -6.45 -53.48 -0.78
N ALA A 356 -6.35 -53.59 0.55
CA ALA A 356 -5.79 -52.57 1.44
C ALA A 356 -4.39 -52.12 1.03
N ALA A 357 -4.25 -50.85 0.61
CA ALA A 357 -2.98 -50.18 0.47
C ALA A 357 -3.10 -48.68 0.80
N LYS A 358 -2.41 -48.29 1.88
CA LYS A 358 -1.95 -46.96 2.32
C LYS A 358 -2.99 -45.83 2.37
N GLN A 359 -3.26 -45.42 3.62
CA GLN A 359 -3.96 -44.19 4.01
C GLN A 359 -3.54 -43.01 3.13
N SER A 360 -4.38 -42.68 2.17
CA SER A 360 -4.36 -41.45 1.39
C SER A 360 -5.73 -40.81 1.58
N GLU A 361 -5.74 -39.48 1.69
CA GLU A 361 -6.84 -38.62 2.11
C GLU A 361 -8.24 -38.98 1.56
N PRO A 362 -9.33 -38.65 2.30
CA PRO A 362 -10.69 -39.01 1.91
C PRO A 362 -11.11 -38.40 0.56
N PRO A 363 -11.86 -39.14 -0.29
CA PRO A 363 -12.18 -38.77 -1.67
C PRO A 363 -13.12 -37.55 -1.83
N ALA A 364 -13.58 -36.94 -0.73
CA ALA A 364 -14.46 -35.78 -0.73
C ALA A 364 -13.81 -34.50 -1.29
N LYS A 365 -12.47 -34.39 -1.31
CA LYS A 365 -11.77 -33.22 -1.89
C LYS A 365 -11.77 -33.23 -3.44
N ARG A 366 -12.04 -34.35 -4.11
CA ARG A 366 -11.87 -34.48 -5.57
C ARG A 366 -13.12 -34.12 -6.39
N ALA A 367 -14.27 -33.92 -5.75
CA ALA A 367 -15.54 -33.59 -6.41
C ALA A 367 -15.94 -32.11 -6.32
N GLN A 368 -15.06 -31.23 -5.83
CA GLN A 368 -15.20 -29.80 -6.10
C GLN A 368 -14.83 -29.56 -7.57
N ALA A 369 -15.81 -29.05 -8.30
CA ALA A 369 -15.77 -28.82 -9.72
C ALA A 369 -14.49 -28.10 -10.17
N LYS A 370 -13.92 -28.57 -11.28
CA LYS A 370 -13.36 -27.67 -12.31
C LYS A 370 -14.47 -26.69 -12.73
N ASP A 371 -14.68 -25.65 -11.94
CA ASP A 371 -15.21 -24.36 -12.36
C ASP A 371 -14.09 -23.36 -12.16
N SER A 372 -13.93 -22.45 -13.13
CA SER A 372 -12.98 -21.32 -13.16
C SER A 372 -11.83 -21.38 -12.14
N GLY A 373 -10.62 -21.66 -12.62
CA GLY A 373 -9.38 -21.65 -11.80
C GLY A 373 -9.01 -20.30 -11.15
N ASP A 374 -9.96 -19.39 -11.00
CA ASP A 374 -9.84 -18.06 -10.41
C ASP A 374 -10.62 -17.90 -9.07
N ASP A 375 -11.50 -18.82 -8.64
CA ASP A 375 -12.38 -18.56 -7.47
C ASP A 375 -11.96 -19.21 -6.13
N ASN A 376 -10.86 -19.96 -6.06
CA ASN A 376 -10.46 -20.72 -4.85
C ASN A 376 -9.08 -20.34 -4.29
N PHE A 377 -8.70 -19.06 -4.35
CA PHE A 377 -7.43 -18.59 -3.77
C PHE A 377 -7.51 -18.58 -2.23
N SER A 378 -6.69 -19.41 -1.58
CA SER A 378 -6.66 -19.57 -0.13
C SER A 378 -5.45 -18.90 0.52
N ILE A 379 -5.46 -18.78 1.86
CA ILE A 379 -4.27 -18.37 2.64
C ILE A 379 -3.14 -19.41 2.46
N GLU A 380 -3.45 -20.69 2.30
CA GLU A 380 -2.45 -21.71 2.01
C GLU A 380 -1.76 -21.45 0.67
N ASP A 381 -2.51 -21.11 -0.38
CA ASP A 381 -1.94 -20.73 -1.67
C ASP A 381 -1.04 -19.50 -1.51
N PHE A 382 -1.51 -18.47 -0.81
CA PHE A 382 -0.72 -17.27 -0.52
C PHE A 382 0.61 -17.60 0.15
N LEU A 383 0.59 -18.41 1.21
CA LEU A 383 1.78 -18.82 1.96
C LEU A 383 2.73 -19.70 1.12
N ARG A 384 2.20 -20.50 0.19
CA ARG A 384 3.01 -21.29 -0.76
C ARG A 384 3.73 -20.42 -1.79
N ILE A 385 3.11 -19.31 -2.19
CA ILE A 385 3.62 -18.42 -3.26
C ILE A 385 4.56 -17.34 -2.70
N SER A 386 4.49 -17.09 -1.40
CA SER A 386 5.19 -15.98 -0.73
C SER A 386 6.27 -16.49 0.22
N ARG A 387 7.35 -15.74 0.34
CA ARG A 387 8.30 -15.89 1.45
C ARG A 387 7.81 -15.06 2.62
N VAL A 388 7.76 -15.66 3.81
CA VAL A 388 7.34 -15.00 5.05
C VAL A 388 8.57 -14.82 5.96
N THR A 389 8.83 -13.60 6.41
CA THR A 389 10.06 -13.23 7.14
C THR A 389 9.82 -12.27 8.29
N ASN A 390 10.88 -12.01 9.06
CA ASN A 390 10.94 -11.05 10.16
C ASN A 390 9.76 -11.14 11.15
N PRO A 391 9.47 -12.34 11.69
CA PRO A 391 8.39 -12.55 12.63
C PRO A 391 8.69 -11.84 13.95
N ARG A 392 7.70 -11.16 14.51
CA ARG A 392 7.86 -10.37 15.72
C ARG A 392 6.55 -10.25 16.47
N ARG A 393 6.63 -10.25 17.80
CA ARG A 393 5.46 -10.06 18.65
C ARG A 393 5.27 -8.56 18.90
N GLU A 394 4.07 -8.07 18.63
CA GLU A 394 3.65 -6.70 18.90
C GLU A 394 2.27 -6.70 19.56
N ARG A 395 1.82 -5.52 20.01
CA ARG A 395 0.42 -5.33 20.44
C ARG A 395 -0.33 -4.55 19.39
N PHE A 396 -1.45 -5.09 18.93
CA PHE A 396 -2.36 -4.41 18.02
C PHE A 396 -3.76 -4.41 18.63
N ARG A 397 -4.29 -3.20 18.89
CA ARG A 397 -5.60 -2.98 19.52
C ARG A 397 -5.81 -3.78 20.81
N GLY A 398 -4.77 -3.83 21.65
CA GLY A 398 -4.79 -4.51 22.95
C GLY A 398 -4.62 -6.04 22.89
N LYS A 399 -4.42 -6.61 21.70
CA LYS A 399 -4.17 -8.04 21.49
C LYS A 399 -2.71 -8.31 21.15
N ASP A 400 -2.20 -9.44 21.63
CA ASP A 400 -0.88 -9.94 21.25
C ASP A 400 -0.97 -10.52 19.84
N VAL A 401 -0.12 -10.01 18.96
CA VAL A 401 -0.11 -10.39 17.55
C VAL A 401 1.31 -10.73 17.11
N ILE A 402 1.43 -11.71 16.21
CA ILE A 402 2.66 -11.94 15.46
C ILE A 402 2.56 -11.20 14.13
N VAL A 403 3.44 -10.24 13.93
CA VAL A 403 3.60 -9.52 12.68
C VAL A 403 4.57 -10.29 11.81
N PHE A 404 4.21 -10.45 10.55
CA PHE A 404 5.04 -11.05 9.53
C PHE A 404 5.21 -10.08 8.37
N GLU A 405 6.40 -10.07 7.78
CA GLU A 405 6.61 -9.54 6.44
C GLU A 405 6.39 -10.64 5.41
N PHE A 406 5.90 -10.26 4.23
CA PHE A 406 5.87 -11.16 3.08
C PHE A 406 6.36 -10.49 1.81
N GLU A 407 6.98 -11.29 0.96
CA GLU A 407 7.43 -10.93 -0.39
C GLU A 407 7.21 -12.12 -1.33
N PRO A 408 7.22 -11.91 -2.66
CA PRO A 408 7.12 -13.01 -3.61
C PRO A 408 8.27 -14.01 -3.40
N ASP A 409 7.98 -15.31 -3.35
CA ASP A 409 9.06 -16.31 -3.36
C ASP A 409 9.65 -16.37 -4.78
N PRO A 410 10.92 -15.95 -5.00
CA PRO A 410 11.52 -15.95 -6.33
C PRO A 410 11.72 -17.36 -6.91
N ALA A 411 11.69 -18.41 -6.07
CA ALA A 411 11.79 -19.79 -6.53
C ALA A 411 10.44 -20.34 -7.07
N TYR A 412 9.33 -19.70 -6.70
CA TYR A 412 8.00 -20.14 -7.07
C TYR A 412 7.64 -19.71 -8.51
N LYS A 413 7.06 -20.64 -9.28
CA LYS A 413 6.57 -20.38 -10.64
C LYS A 413 5.04 -20.38 -10.66
N PRO A 414 4.39 -19.21 -10.90
CA PRO A 414 2.94 -19.12 -11.06
C PRO A 414 2.39 -20.08 -12.10
N LYS A 415 1.30 -20.77 -11.74
CA LYS A 415 0.59 -21.73 -12.59
C LYS A 415 -0.69 -21.13 -13.18
N ASN A 416 -1.20 -20.06 -12.58
CA ASN A 416 -2.38 -19.34 -13.06
C ASN A 416 -2.21 -17.82 -12.89
N ARG A 417 -3.23 -17.05 -13.31
CA ARG A 417 -3.19 -15.59 -13.32
C ARG A 417 -3.16 -15.00 -11.91
N ILE A 418 -3.92 -15.56 -10.99
CA ILE A 418 -4.00 -15.10 -9.60
C ILE A 418 -2.64 -15.28 -8.90
N GLU A 419 -2.03 -16.44 -9.03
CA GLU A 419 -0.68 -16.68 -8.49
C GLU A 419 0.35 -15.70 -9.08
N SER A 420 0.22 -15.34 -10.36
CA SER A 420 1.06 -14.33 -11.01
C SER A 420 0.83 -12.91 -10.46
N TRP A 421 -0.38 -12.60 -10.01
CA TRP A 421 -0.68 -11.33 -9.36
C TRP A 421 -0.12 -11.30 -7.93
N VAL A 422 -0.22 -12.40 -7.19
CA VAL A 422 0.37 -12.55 -5.85
C VAL A 422 1.89 -12.41 -5.87
N GLN A 423 2.54 -12.95 -6.90
CA GLN A 423 3.98 -12.77 -7.16
C GLN A 423 4.41 -11.33 -7.46
N LYS A 424 3.48 -10.37 -7.45
CA LYS A 424 3.78 -8.94 -7.59
C LYS A 424 3.46 -8.16 -6.32
N MET A 425 3.13 -8.83 -5.22
CA MET A 425 2.74 -8.18 -3.97
C MET A 425 3.78 -8.42 -2.88
N ALA A 426 3.96 -7.42 -2.03
CA ALA A 426 4.68 -7.55 -0.77
C ALA A 426 3.96 -6.75 0.31
N GLY A 427 4.28 -7.00 1.57
CA GLY A 427 3.60 -6.30 2.65
C GLY A 427 3.81 -6.94 4.01
N MET A 428 2.84 -6.72 4.88
CA MET A 428 2.81 -7.26 6.24
C MET A 428 1.42 -7.76 6.60
N PHE A 429 1.36 -8.78 7.44
CA PHE A 429 0.11 -9.23 8.05
C PHE A 429 0.32 -9.52 9.53
N TRP A 430 -0.74 -9.32 10.32
CA TRP A 430 -0.75 -9.49 11.77
C TRP A 430 -1.65 -10.64 12.11
N VAL A 431 -1.13 -11.64 12.80
CA VAL A 431 -1.86 -12.81 13.28
C VAL A 431 -2.09 -12.67 14.77
N GLU A 432 -3.34 -12.63 15.22
CA GLU A 432 -3.66 -12.71 16.64
C GLU A 432 -3.37 -14.11 17.16
N GLU A 433 -2.57 -14.18 18.21
CA GLU A 433 -1.96 -15.43 18.67
C GLU A 433 -2.95 -16.43 19.22
N GLU A 434 -4.00 -16.01 19.92
CA GLU A 434 -4.94 -16.89 20.60
C GLU A 434 -6.01 -17.38 19.63
N ALA A 435 -6.66 -16.43 18.95
CA ALA A 435 -7.70 -16.63 17.96
C ALA A 435 -7.18 -17.24 16.65
N LYS A 436 -5.87 -17.23 16.39
CA LYS A 436 -5.28 -17.75 15.15
C LYS A 436 -5.91 -17.09 13.94
N GLN A 437 -5.96 -15.76 13.92
CA GLN A 437 -6.61 -15.00 12.86
C GLN A 437 -5.79 -13.84 12.33
N ILE A 438 -5.86 -13.61 11.02
CA ILE A 438 -5.27 -12.42 10.40
C ILE A 438 -6.16 -11.23 10.75
N VAL A 439 -5.69 -10.35 11.62
CA VAL A 439 -6.45 -9.18 12.09
C VAL A 439 -6.13 -7.91 11.31
N ARG A 440 -5.00 -7.89 10.62
CA ARG A 440 -4.58 -6.80 9.74
C ARG A 440 -3.76 -7.35 8.57
N LEU A 441 -3.90 -6.73 7.42
CA LEU A 441 -3.06 -6.91 6.23
C LEU A 441 -2.75 -5.52 5.66
N GLU A 442 -1.48 -5.28 5.35
CA GLU A 442 -1.04 -4.17 4.51
C GLU A 442 -0.28 -4.74 3.32
N ALA A 443 -0.77 -4.50 2.11
CA ALA A 443 -0.16 -5.01 0.89
C ALA A 443 0.12 -3.88 -0.10
N ARG A 444 1.19 -4.03 -0.87
CA ARG A 444 1.56 -3.11 -1.95
C ARG A 444 1.94 -3.86 -3.21
N LEU A 445 1.62 -3.26 -4.34
CA LEU A 445 1.90 -3.82 -5.65
C LEU A 445 3.29 -3.36 -6.14
N LEU A 446 4.21 -4.32 -6.23
CA LEU A 446 5.60 -4.15 -6.70
C LEU A 446 5.68 -3.93 -8.22
N ASP A 447 4.76 -4.50 -8.99
CA ASP A 447 4.71 -4.36 -10.44
C ASP A 447 3.28 -4.39 -11.00
N THR A 448 3.08 -3.82 -12.17
CA THR A 448 1.76 -3.67 -12.81
C THR A 448 1.11 -5.03 -13.10
N ILE A 449 -0.13 -5.19 -12.65
CA ILE A 449 -1.03 -6.29 -13.02
C ILE A 449 -1.74 -5.90 -14.31
N ARG A 450 -1.60 -6.72 -15.34
CA ARG A 450 -2.33 -6.58 -16.61
C ARG A 450 -3.57 -7.44 -16.55
N LEU A 451 -4.74 -6.82 -16.68
CA LEU A 451 -6.04 -7.48 -16.74
C LEU A 451 -6.44 -7.62 -18.22
N LEU A 452 -7.04 -8.74 -18.59
CA LEU A 452 -7.56 -8.98 -19.96
C LEU A 452 -6.53 -8.67 -21.07
N GLY A 453 -5.30 -9.17 -20.93
CA GLY A 453 -4.22 -8.96 -21.92
C GLY A 453 -3.53 -7.59 -21.87
N GLY A 454 -3.89 -6.71 -20.92
CA GLY A 454 -3.21 -5.43 -20.67
C GLY A 454 -3.59 -4.28 -21.62
N PHE A 455 -4.33 -4.57 -22.70
CA PHE A 455 -4.90 -3.56 -23.58
C PHE A 455 -6.20 -2.97 -23.01
N ALA A 456 -7.03 -3.80 -22.37
CA ALA A 456 -8.29 -3.35 -21.81
C ALA A 456 -8.14 -2.72 -20.42
N ALA A 457 -7.41 -3.35 -19.49
CA ALA A 457 -7.25 -2.83 -18.13
C ALA A 457 -5.91 -3.19 -17.46
N SER A 458 -5.47 -2.37 -16.51
CA SER A 458 -4.31 -2.69 -15.66
C SER A 458 -4.41 -2.04 -14.29
N VAL A 459 -3.91 -2.71 -13.25
CA VAL A 459 -3.68 -2.16 -11.92
C VAL A 459 -2.19 -1.92 -11.74
N GLY A 460 -1.84 -0.70 -11.37
CA GLY A 460 -0.51 -0.15 -11.43
C GLY A 460 0.35 -0.43 -10.20
N LYS A 461 1.66 -0.61 -10.44
CA LYS A 461 2.69 -0.49 -9.38
C LYS A 461 2.41 0.71 -8.47
N GLY A 462 2.61 0.53 -7.16
CA GLY A 462 2.32 1.57 -6.16
C GLY A 462 0.87 1.59 -5.70
N THR A 463 0.03 0.66 -6.17
CA THR A 463 -1.24 0.38 -5.49
C THR A 463 -0.94 -0.16 -4.09
N GLU A 464 -1.61 0.39 -3.08
CA GLU A 464 -1.50 -0.03 -1.68
C GLU A 464 -2.89 -0.34 -1.13
N VAL A 465 -3.00 -1.40 -0.32
CA VAL A 465 -4.25 -1.85 0.30
C VAL A 465 -4.00 -2.12 1.77
N VAL A 466 -4.90 -1.62 2.61
CA VAL A 466 -4.99 -1.95 4.04
C VAL A 466 -6.31 -2.65 4.28
N PHE A 467 -6.29 -3.71 5.08
CA PHE A 467 -7.46 -4.43 5.55
C PHE A 467 -7.32 -4.70 7.04
N GLU A 468 -8.37 -4.46 7.81
CA GLU A 468 -8.44 -4.74 9.23
C GLU A 468 -9.73 -5.47 9.58
N GLN A 469 -9.65 -6.34 10.59
CA GLN A 469 -10.79 -7.03 11.18
C GLN A 469 -10.93 -6.71 12.65
N GLU A 470 -12.13 -6.93 13.18
CA GLU A 470 -12.38 -6.96 14.62
C GLU A 470 -13.25 -8.13 15.03
N LEU A 471 -13.06 -8.56 16.28
CA LEU A 471 -13.86 -9.59 16.89
C LEU A 471 -15.22 -9.01 17.28
N VAL A 472 -16.28 -9.53 16.67
CA VAL A 472 -17.67 -9.14 16.90
C VAL A 472 -18.36 -10.21 17.73
N ASN A 473 -19.10 -9.78 18.76
CA ASN A 473 -19.84 -10.65 19.70
C ASN A 473 -18.99 -11.76 20.35
N ASN A 474 -17.67 -11.56 20.45
CA ASN A 474 -16.72 -12.57 20.92
C ASN A 474 -16.79 -13.91 20.15
N GLU A 475 -17.28 -13.88 18.91
CA GLU A 475 -17.61 -15.08 18.12
C GLU A 475 -16.90 -15.08 16.77
N VAL A 476 -16.96 -13.97 16.03
CA VAL A 476 -16.55 -13.93 14.63
C VAL A 476 -15.69 -12.70 14.33
N TRP A 477 -14.65 -12.89 13.52
CA TRP A 477 -13.84 -11.78 13.01
C TRP A 477 -14.47 -11.25 11.73
N LEU A 478 -14.83 -9.97 11.73
CA LEU A 478 -15.47 -9.31 10.59
C LEU A 478 -14.64 -8.10 10.12
N PRO A 479 -14.71 -7.74 8.82
CA PRO A 479 -13.99 -6.59 8.27
C PRO A 479 -14.43 -5.32 8.98
N ARG A 480 -13.51 -4.49 9.47
CA ARG A 480 -13.79 -3.20 10.12
C ARG A 480 -13.39 -2.01 9.26
N TYR A 481 -12.27 -2.14 8.57
CA TYR A 481 -11.66 -1.06 7.81
C TYR A 481 -10.97 -1.62 6.57
N MET A 482 -11.16 -0.95 5.44
CA MET A 482 -10.38 -1.16 4.23
C MET A 482 -9.97 0.19 3.64
N GLU A 483 -8.75 0.26 3.14
CA GLU A 483 -8.25 1.42 2.44
C GLU A 483 -7.50 0.97 1.19
N GLY A 484 -7.75 1.63 0.07
CA GLY A 484 -7.09 1.36 -1.19
C GLY A 484 -6.60 2.65 -1.85
N HIS A 485 -5.34 2.70 -2.22
CA HIS A 485 -4.80 3.67 -3.16
C HIS A 485 -4.58 2.94 -4.48
N VAL A 486 -5.51 3.05 -5.43
CA VAL A 486 -5.51 2.23 -6.64
C VAL A 486 -5.17 3.08 -7.86
N SER A 487 -4.10 2.72 -8.56
CA SER A 487 -3.76 3.29 -9.87
C SER A 487 -4.26 2.35 -10.97
N ALA A 488 -5.39 2.64 -11.60
CA ALA A 488 -5.94 1.86 -12.69
C ALA A 488 -5.76 2.55 -14.06
N ARG A 489 -5.75 1.77 -15.15
CA ARG A 489 -5.80 2.27 -16.52
C ARG A 489 -6.78 1.44 -17.34
N LEU A 490 -7.64 2.09 -18.09
CA LEU A 490 -8.64 1.49 -18.99
C LEU A 490 -8.33 1.89 -20.46
N LEU A 491 -8.42 0.92 -21.37
CA LEU A 491 -8.21 1.06 -22.83
C LEU A 491 -6.91 1.79 -23.21
N LEU A 492 -5.83 1.60 -22.44
CA LEU A 492 -4.53 2.29 -22.56
C LEU A 492 -4.52 3.82 -22.41
N VAL A 493 -5.63 4.52 -22.66
CA VAL A 493 -5.71 5.98 -22.74
C VAL A 493 -6.23 6.65 -21.46
N LYS A 494 -7.12 6.00 -20.71
CA LYS A 494 -7.76 6.62 -19.53
C LYS A 494 -7.17 6.07 -18.23
N GLY A 495 -6.37 6.88 -17.55
CA GLY A 495 -5.83 6.58 -16.22
C GLY A 495 -6.78 7.06 -15.12
N PHE A 496 -6.93 6.26 -14.06
CA PHE A 496 -7.67 6.61 -12.86
C PHE A 496 -6.75 6.41 -11.65
N LYS A 497 -6.74 7.38 -10.74
CA LYS A 497 -6.22 7.22 -9.39
C LYS A 497 -7.40 7.32 -8.45
N VAL A 498 -7.73 6.22 -7.80
CA VAL A 498 -8.86 6.15 -6.87
C VAL A 498 -8.26 5.93 -5.49
N HIS A 499 -8.51 6.86 -4.59
CA HIS A 499 -8.33 6.61 -3.18
C HIS A 499 -9.69 6.27 -2.59
N ARG A 500 -9.81 5.12 -1.95
CA ARG A 500 -11.06 4.62 -1.40
C ARG A 500 -10.87 4.15 0.03
N ILE A 501 -11.82 4.48 0.88
CA ILE A 501 -11.90 3.99 2.25
C ILE A 501 -13.26 3.33 2.42
N GLU A 502 -13.29 2.10 2.93
CA GLU A 502 -14.50 1.43 3.39
C GLU A 502 -14.43 1.24 4.91
N ARG A 503 -15.50 1.60 5.61
CA ARG A 503 -15.69 1.37 7.04
C ARG A 503 -16.91 0.50 7.26
N TYR A 504 -16.82 -0.44 8.19
CA TYR A 504 -17.91 -1.37 8.48
C TYR A 504 -18.37 -1.19 9.93
N SER A 505 -19.69 -1.22 10.16
CA SER A 505 -20.32 -0.94 11.45
C SER A 505 -21.66 -1.68 11.61
N ASP A 506 -22.30 -1.53 12.77
CA ASP A 506 -23.68 -1.98 13.02
C ASP A 506 -23.93 -3.48 12.80
N TYR A 507 -22.96 -4.32 13.17
CA TYR A 507 -23.09 -5.76 13.04
C TYR A 507 -24.28 -6.30 13.82
N LYS A 508 -25.11 -7.06 13.13
CA LYS A 508 -26.26 -7.77 13.71
C LYS A 508 -26.23 -9.21 13.26
N LYS A 509 -26.38 -10.12 14.22
CA LYS A 509 -26.53 -11.54 13.94
C LYS A 509 -27.97 -11.82 13.50
N PHE A 510 -28.15 -12.61 12.46
CA PHE A 510 -29.45 -13.04 11.95
C PHE A 510 -29.33 -14.41 11.27
N ASN A 511 -30.43 -15.13 11.10
CA ASN A 511 -30.44 -16.36 10.30
C ASN A 511 -30.81 -16.02 8.84
N VAL A 512 -29.95 -16.37 7.88
CA VAL A 512 -30.17 -16.10 6.45
C VAL A 512 -31.43 -16.77 5.92
N GLU A 513 -31.84 -17.91 6.49
CA GLU A 513 -33.06 -18.62 6.11
C GLU A 513 -34.32 -17.74 6.28
N THR A 514 -34.34 -16.82 7.26
CA THR A 514 -35.51 -15.97 7.53
C THR A 514 -35.75 -14.92 6.43
N ARG A 515 -34.75 -14.57 5.62
CA ARG A 515 -34.93 -13.72 4.42
C ARG A 515 -35.39 -14.51 3.20
N MET A 516 -35.25 -15.84 3.19
CA MET A 516 -35.70 -16.68 2.07
C MET A 516 -37.24 -16.75 1.96
N GLU A 517 -37.97 -16.32 3.00
CA GLU A 517 -39.44 -16.32 3.03
C GLU A 517 -40.09 -14.98 2.65
N VAL A 518 -39.32 -13.90 2.44
CA VAL A 518 -39.90 -12.60 2.07
C VAL A 518 -40.28 -12.60 0.58
N LYS A 519 -41.52 -13.01 0.28
CA LYS A 519 -42.17 -12.66 -0.98
C LYS A 519 -42.18 -11.14 -1.14
N PRO A 520 -41.94 -10.58 -2.34
CA PRO A 520 -42.19 -9.17 -2.59
C PRO A 520 -43.64 -8.83 -2.18
N PRO A 521 -43.91 -7.65 -1.59
CA PRO A 521 -45.26 -7.28 -1.20
C PRO A 521 -46.18 -7.40 -2.41
N ALA A 522 -47.30 -8.11 -2.27
CA ALA A 522 -48.32 -8.13 -3.29
C ALA A 522 -48.77 -6.69 -3.53
N GLU A 523 -48.78 -6.25 -4.80
CA GLU A 523 -49.39 -4.99 -5.20
C GLU A 523 -50.84 -4.96 -4.68
N THR A 524 -51.10 -4.14 -3.67
CA THR A 524 -52.46 -3.80 -3.28
C THR A 524 -53.04 -2.94 -4.39
N LYS A 525 -53.90 -3.55 -5.21
CA LYS A 525 -54.78 -2.80 -6.11
C LYS A 525 -55.60 -1.80 -5.29
N PRO A 526 -55.74 -0.54 -5.74
CA PRO A 526 -56.64 0.39 -5.10
C PRO A 526 -58.10 -0.12 -5.22
N PRO A 527 -58.96 0.16 -4.24
CA PRO A 527 -60.35 -0.26 -4.30
C PRO A 527 -61.07 0.42 -5.46
N ASP A 528 -61.84 -0.35 -6.23
CA ASP A 528 -62.75 0.16 -7.24
C ASP A 528 -63.79 1.07 -6.53
N THR A 529 -63.85 2.33 -6.96
CA THR A 529 -64.91 3.30 -6.61
C THR A 529 -66.12 3.15 -7.50
#